data_AF-X8H0X3-F1
#
_entry.id   AF-X8H0X3-F1
#
_cell.length_a   1.000
_cell.length_b   1.000
_cell.length_c   1.000
_cell.angle_alpha   90.00
_cell.angle_beta   90.00
_cell.angle_gamma   90.00
#
_symmetry.space_group_name_H-M   'P 1'
#
loop_
_entity.id
_entity.type
_entity.pdbx_description
1 polymer ?
#
loop_
_entity_poly.entity_id
_entity_poly.type
_entity_poly.pdbx_seq_one_letter_code
_entity_poly.pdbx_strand_id
1 'polypeptide(L)'
;MSCQNWWHRLGLVVCIVVSVGFVSGCEFNMDNLRNSSQVKATQSDSEKEIWRVFKFYLAATNEFNFTSVKYSHQHMEIVQQARQNIPLAEFKERDYERLEQELIAARDAGHTHSDLEAATDALLPVLHDIVVAVKELDTYYKEKRYDSDNYAFAHTQLEKLSSLMDVFEPKYDALDTIVKTYHKQEGERLVKLMRNNGQTNGANMAEMMLIYSNIVDHIVEHKSNSDFQWLKEQKEAADGIGAKITAAEAQNRLEQKKLLDKEIEDFIADPRSETEEAVVEQYNEMVSSPMNFALLDSVQKPYVPQEL
;
A
#
# COMPACT_ATOMS: atom_id res chain seq x y z
N MET A 1 -13.09 -12.16 -18.48
CA MET A 1 -13.33 -12.51 -17.06
C MET A 1 -12.13 -12.04 -16.27
N SER A 2 -12.33 -11.23 -15.22
CA SER A 2 -11.39 -10.94 -14.11
C SER A 2 -10.76 -9.54 -13.90
N CYS A 3 -11.01 -8.50 -14.71
CA CYS A 3 -10.59 -7.13 -14.29
C CYS A 3 -11.47 -6.53 -13.17
N GLN A 4 -12.68 -7.08 -12.97
CA GLN A 4 -13.68 -6.49 -12.07
C GLN A 4 -13.39 -6.65 -10.57
N ASN A 5 -12.36 -7.41 -10.17
CA ASN A 5 -12.08 -7.66 -8.76
C ASN A 5 -10.58 -7.61 -8.41
N TRP A 6 -9.70 -7.17 -9.32
CA TRP A 6 -8.24 -7.20 -9.10
C TRP A 6 -7.81 -6.35 -7.89
N TRP A 7 -8.47 -5.21 -7.67
CA TRP A 7 -8.15 -4.33 -6.55
C TRP A 7 -8.49 -4.88 -5.17
N HIS A 8 -9.37 -5.88 -5.05
CA HIS A 8 -9.58 -6.58 -3.77
C HIS A 8 -8.29 -7.31 -3.33
N ARG A 9 -7.31 -7.47 -4.24
CA ARG A 9 -5.98 -8.01 -3.95
C ARG A 9 -4.97 -7.00 -3.44
N LEU A 10 -5.26 -5.70 -3.54
CA LEU A 10 -4.33 -4.63 -3.17
C LEU A 10 -4.41 -4.38 -1.66
N GLY A 11 -3.75 -5.22 -0.87
CA GLY A 11 -3.54 -4.96 0.56
C GLY A 11 -2.58 -3.78 0.78
N LEU A 12 -2.90 -2.90 1.72
CA LEU A 12 -1.96 -1.87 2.17
C LEU A 12 -0.81 -2.48 2.97
N VAL A 13 0.31 -1.79 2.97
CA VAL A 13 1.44 -2.12 3.82
C VAL A 13 1.63 -0.99 4.84
N VAL A 14 1.72 -1.32 6.12
CA VAL A 14 1.93 -0.34 7.19
C VAL A 14 3.26 0.37 6.98
N CYS A 15 3.20 1.66 6.70
CA CYS A 15 4.39 2.49 6.57
C CYS A 15 4.95 2.91 7.93
N ILE A 16 5.89 2.15 8.49
CA ILE A 16 6.61 2.55 9.70
C ILE A 16 7.78 3.47 9.31
N VAL A 17 7.57 4.78 9.24
CA VAL A 17 8.66 5.76 9.11
C VAL A 17 8.94 6.40 10.47
N VAL A 18 9.97 5.90 11.17
CA VAL A 18 10.33 6.35 12.52
C VAL A 18 11.04 7.72 12.50
N SER A 19 11.30 8.31 11.33
CA SER A 19 12.21 9.47 11.20
C SER A 19 11.63 10.82 11.61
N VAL A 20 10.31 10.95 11.79
CA VAL A 20 9.70 12.28 12.06
C VAL A 20 8.59 12.26 13.13
N GLY A 21 8.43 11.17 13.88
CA GLY A 21 7.45 11.15 14.97
C GLY A 21 5.99 11.24 14.52
N PHE A 22 5.65 10.86 13.29
CA PHE A 22 4.25 10.67 12.88
C PHE A 22 4.16 9.48 11.92
N VAL A 23 3.33 8.50 12.29
CA VAL A 23 2.88 7.39 11.44
C VAL A 23 1.37 7.56 11.28
N SER A 24 0.96 8.38 10.32
CA SER A 24 -0.35 8.27 9.69
C SER A 24 -0.17 7.59 8.33
N GLY A 25 -1.18 6.86 7.89
CA GLY A 25 -1.21 6.38 6.51
C GLY A 25 -1.20 7.58 5.57
N CYS A 26 -0.27 7.56 4.62
CA CYS A 26 -0.41 8.24 3.33
C CYS A 26 -0.49 9.78 3.32
N GLU A 27 0.28 10.48 4.16
CA GLU A 27 0.78 11.82 3.80
C GLU A 27 2.31 11.80 3.75
N PHE A 28 2.84 11.05 2.79
CA PHE A 28 4.26 11.07 2.49
C PHE A 28 4.64 12.37 1.80
N ASN A 29 5.08 13.35 2.58
CA ASN A 29 5.88 14.41 2.02
C ASN A 29 7.22 13.80 1.55
N MET A 30 7.44 13.77 0.23
CA MET A 30 8.68 13.30 -0.41
C MET A 30 9.94 13.98 0.17
N ASP A 31 9.82 15.23 0.65
CA ASP A 31 10.91 15.95 1.30
C ASP A 31 11.24 15.39 2.69
N ASN A 32 10.24 14.91 3.43
CA ASN A 32 10.45 14.23 4.72
C ASN A 32 11.10 12.85 4.53
N LEU A 33 10.83 12.16 3.42
CA LEU A 33 11.48 10.89 3.05
C LEU A 33 12.94 11.06 2.64
N ARG A 34 13.27 12.16 1.92
CA ARG A 34 14.64 12.55 1.56
C ARG A 34 15.51 12.84 2.78
N ASN A 35 14.93 13.49 3.79
CA ASN A 35 15.63 13.86 5.03
C ASN A 35 15.63 12.74 6.10
N SER A 36 14.98 11.62 5.81
CA SER A 36 14.79 10.47 6.70
C SER A 36 16.01 9.54 6.60
N SER A 37 17.08 9.87 7.34
CA SER A 37 18.33 9.11 7.43
C SER A 37 18.27 8.08 8.56
N GLN A 38 17.49 7.00 8.39
CA GLN A 38 17.42 5.94 9.39
C GLN A 38 18.18 4.70 8.94
N VAL A 39 19.48 4.72 9.20
CA VAL A 39 20.36 3.60 8.90
C VAL A 39 21.37 3.45 10.05
N LYS A 40 21.63 2.21 10.49
CA LYS A 40 22.71 1.94 11.46
C LYS A 40 24.03 2.54 10.95
N ALA A 41 24.86 3.02 11.87
CA ALA A 41 26.28 3.29 11.61
C ALA A 41 27.04 2.06 11.07
N THR A 42 26.48 0.85 11.18
CA THR A 42 27.07 -0.42 10.73
C THR A 42 26.63 -0.89 9.35
N GLN A 43 25.65 -0.24 8.69
CA GLN A 43 25.30 -0.58 7.31
C GLN A 43 26.29 0.07 6.36
N SER A 44 26.59 -0.61 5.26
CA SER A 44 27.41 -0.01 4.20
C SER A 44 26.69 1.19 3.59
N ASP A 45 27.43 2.09 2.95
CA ASP A 45 26.81 3.22 2.26
C ASP A 45 25.92 2.78 1.10
N SER A 46 26.18 1.60 0.52
CA SER A 46 25.30 0.97 -0.48
C SER A 46 23.98 0.52 0.11
N GLU A 47 23.97 -0.10 1.31
CA GLU A 47 22.74 -0.49 2.00
C GLU A 47 21.91 0.74 2.41
N LYS A 48 22.58 1.83 2.82
CA LYS A 48 21.92 3.12 3.10
C LYS A 48 21.18 3.66 1.88
N GLU A 49 21.85 3.64 0.74
CA GLU A 49 21.30 4.14 -0.51
C GLU A 49 20.12 3.30 -1.00
N ILE A 50 20.28 1.97 -1.03
CA ILE A 50 19.22 1.03 -1.42
C ILE A 50 17.93 1.31 -0.63
N TRP A 51 18.06 1.60 0.66
CA TRP A 51 16.95 1.95 1.54
C TRP A 51 16.37 3.32 1.38
N ARG A 52 17.23 4.31 1.21
CA ARG A 52 16.76 5.65 0.87
C ARG A 52 15.86 5.59 -0.35
N VAL A 53 16.27 4.86 -1.39
CA VAL A 53 15.55 4.74 -2.66
C VAL A 53 14.30 3.87 -2.53
N PHE A 54 14.38 2.70 -1.88
CA PHE A 54 13.24 1.80 -1.69
C PHE A 54 12.02 2.48 -1.06
N LYS A 55 12.23 3.40 -0.10
CA LYS A 55 11.11 4.11 0.54
C LYS A 55 10.24 4.89 -0.45
N PHE A 56 10.79 5.34 -1.58
CA PHE A 56 9.99 5.97 -2.63
C PHE A 56 9.06 4.97 -3.32
N TYR A 57 9.55 3.77 -3.62
CA TYR A 57 8.73 2.68 -4.15
C TYR A 57 7.63 2.27 -3.18
N LEU A 58 7.97 2.12 -1.90
CA LEU A 58 7.00 1.79 -0.85
C LEU A 58 5.91 2.87 -0.72
N ALA A 59 6.26 4.15 -0.83
CA ALA A 59 5.29 5.23 -0.79
C ALA A 59 4.36 5.19 -2.01
N ALA A 60 4.93 5.02 -3.21
CA ALA A 60 4.19 4.99 -4.47
C ALA A 60 3.15 3.85 -4.52
N THR A 61 3.57 2.62 -4.19
CA THR A 61 2.66 1.47 -4.22
C THR A 61 1.59 1.55 -3.14
N ASN A 62 1.93 2.02 -1.93
CA ASN A 62 0.94 2.17 -0.86
C ASN A 62 -0.13 3.21 -1.17
N GLU A 63 0.26 4.36 -1.73
CA GLU A 63 -0.70 5.38 -2.13
C GLU A 63 -1.64 4.89 -3.23
N PHE A 64 -1.07 4.25 -4.27
CA PHE A 64 -1.85 3.70 -5.35
C PHE A 64 -2.80 2.59 -4.87
N ASN A 65 -2.33 1.68 -4.01
CA ASN A 65 -3.16 0.64 -3.41
C ASN A 65 -4.27 1.25 -2.54
N PHE A 66 -3.95 2.27 -1.74
CA PHE A 66 -4.92 2.94 -0.85
C PHE A 66 -6.06 3.55 -1.63
N THR A 67 -5.72 4.40 -2.60
CA THR A 67 -6.70 5.10 -3.42
C THR A 67 -7.51 4.12 -4.27
N SER A 68 -6.85 3.09 -4.81
CA SER A 68 -7.50 2.00 -5.56
C SER A 68 -8.57 1.26 -4.76
N VAL A 69 -8.30 0.95 -3.50
CA VAL A 69 -9.26 0.26 -2.62
C VAL A 69 -10.35 1.23 -2.16
N LYS A 70 -9.96 2.39 -1.63
CA LYS A 70 -10.86 3.39 -1.05
C LYS A 70 -11.92 3.89 -2.04
N TYR A 71 -11.54 4.07 -3.30
CA TYR A 71 -12.40 4.61 -4.34
C TYR A 71 -12.86 3.54 -5.34
N SER A 72 -12.66 2.24 -5.03
CA SER A 72 -12.98 1.11 -5.89
C SER A 72 -14.39 1.17 -6.51
N HIS A 73 -15.42 1.45 -5.71
CA HIS A 73 -16.79 1.55 -6.21
C HIS A 73 -16.97 2.66 -7.27
N GLN A 74 -16.38 3.83 -7.04
CA GLN A 74 -16.43 4.96 -7.98
C GLN A 74 -15.70 4.63 -9.28
N HIS A 75 -14.55 3.96 -9.16
CA HIS A 75 -13.74 3.50 -10.28
C HIS A 75 -14.44 2.43 -11.13
N MET A 76 -15.18 1.52 -10.50
CA MET A 76 -16.04 0.58 -11.22
C MET A 76 -17.20 1.29 -11.92
N GLU A 77 -17.86 2.19 -11.22
CA GLU A 77 -19.04 2.88 -11.71
C GLU A 77 -18.70 3.71 -12.95
N ILE A 78 -17.58 4.44 -12.96
CA ILE A 78 -17.21 5.26 -14.13
C ILE A 78 -16.95 4.41 -15.38
N VAL A 79 -16.27 3.27 -15.24
CA VAL A 79 -16.01 2.34 -16.35
C VAL A 79 -17.30 1.69 -16.82
N GLN A 80 -18.20 1.33 -15.90
CA GLN A 80 -19.49 0.75 -16.23
C GLN A 80 -20.40 1.74 -16.97
N GLN A 81 -20.50 2.97 -16.46
CA GLN A 81 -21.27 4.05 -17.10
C GLN A 81 -20.73 4.33 -18.52
N ALA A 82 -19.42 4.38 -18.69
CA ALA A 82 -18.79 4.53 -20.00
C ALA A 82 -19.17 3.39 -20.97
N ARG A 83 -19.15 2.13 -20.51
CA ARG A 83 -19.57 0.96 -21.30
C ARG A 83 -21.07 0.96 -21.65
N GLN A 84 -21.89 1.64 -20.84
CA GLN A 84 -23.34 1.77 -21.03
C GLN A 84 -23.71 3.01 -21.86
N ASN A 85 -22.74 3.72 -22.44
CA ASN A 85 -22.94 4.94 -23.21
C ASN A 85 -23.63 6.04 -22.40
N ILE A 86 -23.40 6.08 -21.09
CA ILE A 86 -23.85 7.16 -20.23
C ILE A 86 -22.88 8.33 -20.41
N PRO A 87 -23.36 9.56 -20.67
CA PRO A 87 -22.51 10.75 -20.71
C PRO A 87 -21.80 10.96 -19.37
N LEU A 88 -20.49 11.20 -19.42
CA LEU A 88 -19.66 11.49 -18.26
C LEU A 88 -19.16 12.93 -18.30
N ALA A 89 -19.05 13.56 -17.13
CA ALA A 89 -18.42 14.89 -17.01
C ALA A 89 -16.88 14.80 -17.08
N GLU A 90 -16.32 13.70 -16.56
CA GLU A 90 -14.91 13.34 -16.62
C GLU A 90 -14.78 11.81 -16.63
N PHE A 91 -13.67 11.29 -17.15
CA PHE A 91 -13.36 9.86 -17.05
C PHE A 91 -12.15 9.69 -16.13
N LYS A 92 -12.42 9.32 -14.87
CA LYS A 92 -11.39 9.14 -13.85
C LYS A 92 -11.47 7.75 -13.24
N GLU A 93 -10.78 6.80 -13.87
CA GLU A 93 -10.75 5.41 -13.37
C GLU A 93 -9.80 5.24 -12.19
N ARG A 94 -8.50 5.53 -12.30
CA ARG A 94 -7.53 5.39 -11.19
C ARG A 94 -6.42 6.39 -11.39
N ASP A 95 -5.64 6.63 -10.34
CA ASP A 95 -4.52 7.57 -10.38
C ASP A 95 -3.25 6.92 -10.97
N TYR A 96 -3.39 6.31 -12.16
CA TYR A 96 -2.29 5.69 -12.90
C TYR A 96 -1.21 6.71 -13.26
N GLU A 97 -1.59 7.97 -13.53
CA GLU A 97 -0.66 9.04 -13.84
C GLU A 97 0.24 9.34 -12.63
N ARG A 98 -0.33 9.43 -11.44
CA ARG A 98 0.45 9.61 -10.23
C ARG A 98 1.39 8.43 -9.98
N LEU A 99 0.90 7.20 -10.09
CA LEU A 99 1.75 6.01 -9.95
C LEU A 99 2.93 6.03 -10.93
N GLU A 100 2.68 6.40 -12.20
CA GLU A 100 3.73 6.52 -13.22
C GLU A 100 4.80 7.54 -12.80
N GLN A 101 4.37 8.73 -12.40
CA GLN A 101 5.25 9.81 -11.97
C GLN A 101 6.07 9.44 -10.73
N GLU A 102 5.43 8.81 -9.73
CA GLU A 102 6.10 8.41 -8.49
C GLU A 102 7.10 7.27 -8.71
N LEU A 103 6.81 6.31 -9.59
CA LEU A 103 7.75 5.24 -9.96
C LEU A 103 8.94 5.76 -10.78
N ILE A 104 8.71 6.70 -11.70
CA ILE A 104 9.80 7.38 -12.43
C ILE A 104 10.69 8.16 -11.44
N ALA A 105 10.07 8.92 -10.53
CA ALA A 105 10.81 9.67 -9.52
C ALA A 105 11.61 8.75 -8.58
N ALA A 106 11.06 7.59 -8.21
CA ALA A 106 11.75 6.59 -7.40
C ALA A 106 12.97 6.02 -8.14
N ARG A 107 12.81 5.65 -9.42
CA ARG A 107 13.90 5.15 -10.28
C ARG A 107 15.00 6.20 -10.46
N ASP A 108 14.62 7.46 -10.66
CA ASP A 108 15.58 8.55 -10.89
C ASP A 108 16.27 9.00 -9.58
N ALA A 109 15.78 8.58 -8.40
CA ALA A 109 16.37 8.90 -7.10
C ALA A 109 17.62 8.07 -6.74
N GLY A 110 17.97 7.06 -7.53
CA GLY A 110 19.17 6.24 -7.39
C GLY A 110 18.89 4.75 -7.49
N HIS A 111 19.84 3.95 -6.99
CA HIS A 111 19.74 2.50 -7.08
C HIS A 111 19.08 1.86 -5.85
N THR A 112 18.34 0.78 -6.09
CA THR A 112 17.76 -0.07 -5.05
C THR A 112 18.02 -1.55 -5.38
N HIS A 113 17.17 -2.46 -4.90
CA HIS A 113 17.23 -3.86 -5.23
C HIS A 113 17.01 -4.08 -6.73
N SER A 114 17.90 -4.83 -7.38
CA SER A 114 17.91 -4.97 -8.84
C SER A 114 16.66 -5.65 -9.41
N ASP A 115 16.02 -6.51 -8.65
CA ASP A 115 14.74 -7.14 -8.99
C ASP A 115 13.58 -6.14 -8.96
N LEU A 116 13.57 -5.21 -7.99
CA LEU A 116 12.61 -4.10 -7.92
C LEU A 116 12.80 -3.13 -9.09
N GLU A 117 14.05 -2.78 -9.43
CA GLU A 117 14.38 -1.97 -10.60
C GLU A 117 13.87 -2.64 -11.89
N ALA A 118 14.18 -3.93 -12.08
CA ALA A 118 13.75 -4.68 -13.26
C ALA A 118 12.21 -4.80 -13.37
N ALA A 119 11.52 -5.00 -12.25
CA ALA A 119 10.05 -5.03 -12.23
C ALA A 119 9.47 -3.65 -12.59
N THR A 120 10.09 -2.57 -12.12
CA THR A 120 9.69 -1.19 -12.45
C THR A 120 9.85 -0.91 -13.93
N ASP A 121 11.02 -1.24 -14.51
CA ASP A 121 11.28 -1.04 -15.94
C ASP A 121 10.34 -1.87 -16.82
N ALA A 122 9.92 -3.05 -16.36
CA ALA A 122 8.95 -3.88 -17.07
C ALA A 122 7.51 -3.37 -16.97
N LEU A 123 7.17 -2.59 -15.94
CA LEU A 123 5.83 -2.05 -15.68
C LEU A 123 5.61 -0.69 -16.38
N LEU A 124 6.59 0.22 -16.30
CA LEU A 124 6.47 1.61 -16.73
C LEU A 124 5.92 1.79 -18.16
N PRO A 125 6.35 1.03 -19.19
CA PRO A 125 5.81 1.19 -20.54
C PRO A 125 4.31 0.89 -20.63
N VAL A 126 3.84 -0.15 -19.92
CA VAL A 126 2.42 -0.53 -19.92
C VAL A 126 1.59 0.49 -19.15
N LEU A 127 2.12 0.95 -18.01
CA LEU A 127 1.50 2.00 -17.22
C LEU A 127 1.37 3.31 -18.02
N HIS A 128 2.40 3.68 -18.79
CA HIS A 128 2.36 4.83 -19.69
C HIS A 128 1.23 4.72 -20.72
N ASP A 129 1.10 3.57 -21.37
CA ASP A 129 0.03 3.33 -22.36
C ASP A 129 -1.37 3.42 -21.72
N ILE A 130 -1.53 2.99 -20.47
CA ILE A 130 -2.76 3.14 -19.68
C ILE A 130 -3.05 4.62 -19.43
N VAL A 131 -2.07 5.38 -18.96
CA VAL A 131 -2.20 6.82 -18.69
C VAL A 131 -2.64 7.56 -19.95
N VAL A 132 -2.05 7.24 -21.10
CA VAL A 132 -2.45 7.81 -22.38
C VAL A 132 -3.91 7.47 -22.70
N ALA A 133 -4.31 6.20 -22.60
CA ALA A 133 -5.69 5.79 -22.89
C ALA A 133 -6.73 6.45 -21.97
N VAL A 134 -6.43 6.56 -20.67
CA VAL A 134 -7.31 7.22 -19.68
C VAL A 134 -7.45 8.72 -19.99
N LYS A 135 -6.35 9.42 -20.32
CA LYS A 135 -6.40 10.84 -20.70
C LYS A 135 -7.15 11.08 -22.00
N GLU A 136 -7.02 10.18 -22.97
CA GLU A 136 -7.77 10.24 -24.23
C GLU A 136 -9.27 10.07 -24.00
N LEU A 137 -9.68 9.13 -23.14
CA LEU A 137 -11.08 8.95 -22.71
C LEU A 137 -11.60 10.18 -21.96
N ASP A 138 -10.83 10.71 -21.01
CA ASP A 138 -11.22 11.91 -20.25
C ASP A 138 -11.44 13.12 -21.15
N THR A 139 -10.50 13.38 -22.07
CA THR A 139 -10.62 14.45 -23.06
C THR A 139 -11.86 14.24 -23.95
N TYR A 140 -12.09 13.02 -24.40
CA TYR A 140 -13.24 12.66 -25.24
C TYR A 140 -14.58 12.98 -24.57
N TYR A 141 -14.74 12.67 -23.29
CA TYR A 141 -15.96 12.97 -22.53
C TYR A 141 -16.10 14.47 -22.24
N LYS A 142 -15.01 15.15 -21.83
CA LYS A 142 -15.01 16.60 -21.58
C LYS A 142 -15.38 17.42 -22.81
N GLU A 143 -14.93 17.01 -23.99
CA GLU A 143 -15.23 17.65 -25.28
C GLU A 143 -16.58 17.22 -25.87
N LYS A 144 -17.30 16.30 -25.21
CA LYS A 144 -18.59 15.75 -25.66
C LYS A 144 -18.55 15.16 -27.07
N ARG A 145 -17.42 14.59 -27.46
CA ARG A 145 -17.22 14.02 -28.80
C ARG A 145 -18.18 12.85 -29.09
N TYR A 146 -18.72 12.22 -28.04
CA TYR A 146 -19.77 11.20 -28.12
C TYR A 146 -21.04 11.65 -28.85
N ASP A 147 -21.36 12.94 -28.85
CA ASP A 147 -22.50 13.48 -29.61
C ASP A 147 -22.31 13.34 -31.13
N SER A 148 -21.06 13.21 -31.59
CA SER A 148 -20.70 13.17 -33.01
C SER A 148 -20.38 11.78 -33.55
N ASP A 149 -19.82 10.90 -32.71
CA ASP A 149 -19.37 9.57 -33.12
C ASP A 149 -20.15 8.42 -32.47
N ASN A 150 -21.22 8.74 -31.73
CA ASN A 150 -22.09 7.76 -31.06
C ASN A 150 -21.29 6.72 -30.26
N TYR A 151 -20.37 7.20 -29.41
CA TYR A 151 -19.54 6.37 -28.52
C TYR A 151 -18.52 5.45 -29.20
N ALA A 152 -18.31 5.57 -30.52
CA ALA A 152 -17.38 4.70 -31.26
C ALA A 152 -15.93 4.81 -30.75
N PHE A 153 -15.44 6.02 -30.48
CA PHE A 153 -14.11 6.22 -29.90
C PHE A 153 -14.02 5.64 -28.48
N ALA A 154 -15.01 5.88 -27.63
CA ALA A 154 -15.03 5.35 -26.27
C ALA A 154 -14.98 3.81 -26.27
N HIS A 155 -15.76 3.14 -27.11
CA HIS A 155 -15.72 1.68 -27.22
C HIS A 155 -14.33 1.17 -27.59
N THR A 156 -13.69 1.76 -28.61
CA THR A 156 -12.34 1.39 -29.04
C THR A 156 -11.32 1.57 -27.92
N GLN A 157 -11.39 2.68 -27.20
CA GLN A 157 -10.45 2.98 -26.11
C GLN A 157 -10.71 2.14 -24.85
N LEU A 158 -11.96 1.83 -24.53
CA LEU A 158 -12.29 0.94 -23.41
C LEU A 158 -11.85 -0.51 -23.69
N GLU A 159 -11.90 -0.97 -24.95
CA GLU A 159 -11.34 -2.26 -25.35
C GLU A 159 -9.81 -2.28 -25.24
N LYS A 160 -9.14 -1.22 -25.73
CA LYS A 160 -7.70 -1.04 -25.57
C LYS A 160 -7.30 -1.03 -24.09
N LEU A 161 -7.98 -0.25 -23.27
CA LEU A 161 -7.75 -0.15 -21.84
C LEU A 161 -7.91 -1.51 -21.16
N SER A 162 -8.96 -2.27 -21.51
CA SER A 162 -9.14 -3.63 -21.00
C SER A 162 -7.95 -4.54 -21.33
N SER A 163 -7.43 -4.48 -22.55
CA SER A 163 -6.26 -5.27 -22.96
C SER A 163 -4.97 -4.83 -22.28
N LEU A 164 -4.83 -3.52 -22.00
CA LEU A 164 -3.69 -3.01 -21.23
C LEU A 164 -3.75 -3.47 -19.77
N MET A 165 -4.94 -3.51 -19.17
CA MET A 165 -5.13 -4.01 -17.81
C MET A 165 -4.73 -5.48 -17.68
N ASP A 166 -5.08 -6.33 -18.66
CA ASP A 166 -4.66 -7.74 -18.69
C ASP A 166 -3.12 -7.93 -18.64
N VAL A 167 -2.36 -6.93 -19.10
CA VAL A 167 -0.89 -6.93 -19.07
C VAL A 167 -0.35 -6.22 -17.82
N PHE A 168 -1.00 -5.15 -17.38
CA PHE A 168 -0.60 -4.34 -16.24
C PHE A 168 -0.74 -5.10 -14.92
N GLU A 169 -1.89 -5.72 -14.68
CA GLU A 169 -2.20 -6.41 -13.41
C GLU A 169 -1.08 -7.37 -12.96
N PRO A 170 -0.64 -8.36 -13.76
CA PRO A 170 0.41 -9.28 -13.33
C PRO A 170 1.79 -8.62 -13.15
N LYS A 171 2.07 -7.52 -13.86
CA LYS A 171 3.32 -6.77 -13.72
C LYS A 171 3.33 -5.92 -12.45
N TYR A 172 2.20 -5.30 -12.14
CA TYR A 172 2.03 -4.56 -10.90
C TYR A 172 2.07 -5.51 -9.71
N ASP A 173 1.38 -6.65 -9.78
CA ASP A 173 1.41 -7.67 -8.72
C ASP A 173 2.85 -8.13 -8.42
N ALA A 174 3.68 -8.31 -9.46
CA ALA A 174 5.10 -8.65 -9.31
C ALA A 174 5.89 -7.54 -8.59
N LEU A 175 5.69 -6.27 -8.99
CA LEU A 175 6.31 -5.12 -8.34
C LEU A 175 5.88 -5.03 -6.86
N ASP A 176 4.57 -5.08 -6.59
CA ASP A 176 3.99 -4.97 -5.25
C ASP A 176 4.46 -6.10 -4.33
N THR A 177 4.57 -7.33 -4.85
CA THR A 177 5.11 -8.48 -4.13
C THR A 177 6.57 -8.26 -3.71
N ILE A 178 7.41 -7.71 -4.59
CA ILE A 178 8.81 -7.39 -4.28
C ILE A 178 8.86 -6.29 -3.21
N VAL A 179 8.03 -5.25 -3.33
CA VAL A 179 7.94 -4.18 -2.33
C VAL A 179 7.53 -4.72 -0.97
N LYS A 180 6.48 -5.54 -0.91
CA LYS A 180 6.02 -6.22 0.33
C LYS A 180 7.11 -7.07 0.96
N THR A 181 7.83 -7.83 0.14
CA THR A 181 8.93 -8.70 0.60
C THR A 181 10.02 -7.90 1.30
N TYR A 182 10.53 -6.85 0.66
CA TYR A 182 11.57 -6.01 1.25
C TYR A 182 11.05 -5.21 2.45
N HIS A 183 9.82 -4.70 2.38
CA HIS A 183 9.20 -4.03 3.52
C HIS A 183 9.16 -4.94 4.76
N LYS A 184 8.75 -6.20 4.61
CA LYS A 184 8.70 -7.16 5.71
C LYS A 184 10.07 -7.41 6.32
N GLN A 185 11.08 -7.67 5.48
CA GLN A 185 12.46 -7.84 5.93
C GLN A 185 12.95 -6.62 6.72
N GLU A 186 12.55 -5.42 6.28
CA GLU A 186 12.91 -4.21 6.97
C GLU A 186 12.23 -4.05 8.32
N GLY A 187 10.92 -4.31 8.35
CA GLY A 187 10.14 -4.24 9.56
C GLY A 187 10.74 -5.13 10.64
N GLU A 188 11.09 -6.37 10.30
CA GLU A 188 11.76 -7.30 11.22
C GLU A 188 13.12 -6.78 11.70
N ARG A 189 13.91 -6.18 10.81
CA ARG A 189 15.20 -5.57 11.17
C ARG A 189 15.00 -4.37 12.11
N LEU A 190 14.01 -3.54 11.83
CA LEU A 190 13.67 -2.35 12.59
C LEU A 190 13.16 -2.72 13.99
N VAL A 191 12.32 -3.75 14.11
CA VAL A 191 11.88 -4.30 15.41
C VAL A 191 13.07 -4.72 16.25
N LYS A 192 14.01 -5.51 15.68
CA LYS A 192 15.24 -5.93 16.40
C LYS A 192 16.07 -4.72 16.86
N LEU A 193 16.19 -3.70 16.02
CA LEU A 193 16.90 -2.47 16.35
C LEU A 193 16.22 -1.70 17.49
N MET A 194 14.91 -1.52 17.43
CA MET A 194 14.14 -0.86 18.50
C MET A 194 14.32 -1.57 19.84
N ARG A 195 14.23 -2.92 19.85
CA ARG A 195 14.48 -3.73 21.07
C ARG A 195 15.87 -3.48 21.63
N ASN A 196 16.91 -3.50 20.80
CA ASN A 196 18.29 -3.24 21.22
C ASN A 196 18.51 -1.82 21.76
N ASN A 197 17.74 -0.85 21.26
CA ASN A 197 17.78 0.54 21.72
C ASN A 197 16.97 0.79 22.99
N GLY A 198 16.21 -0.20 23.48
CA GLY A 198 15.31 -0.07 24.62
C GLY A 198 13.94 0.53 24.29
N GLN A 199 13.62 0.71 23.00
CA GLN A 199 12.34 1.23 22.50
C GLN A 199 11.30 0.10 22.48
N THR A 200 10.80 -0.25 23.65
CA THR A 200 10.01 -1.47 23.85
C THR A 200 8.60 -1.34 23.27
N ASN A 201 7.94 -0.20 23.51
CA ASN A 201 6.59 0.03 22.97
C ASN A 201 6.62 0.16 21.45
N GLY A 202 7.58 0.91 20.90
CA GLY A 202 7.79 1.02 19.46
C GLY A 202 8.07 -0.33 18.81
N ALA A 203 8.95 -1.15 19.41
CA ALA A 203 9.26 -2.48 18.88
C ALA A 203 8.02 -3.39 18.87
N ASN A 204 7.28 -3.44 19.98
CA ASN A 204 6.06 -4.25 20.09
C ASN A 204 4.99 -3.75 19.10
N MET A 205 4.82 -2.44 18.96
CA MET A 205 3.87 -1.85 18.01
C MET A 205 4.23 -2.22 16.56
N ALA A 206 5.50 -2.05 16.18
CA ALA A 206 5.97 -2.41 14.85
C ALA A 206 5.78 -3.90 14.54
N GLU A 207 6.11 -4.77 15.49
CA GLU A 207 5.95 -6.22 15.36
C GLU A 207 4.47 -6.62 15.23
N MET A 208 3.59 -6.03 16.04
CA MET A 208 2.14 -6.25 15.95
C MET A 208 1.59 -5.86 14.58
N MET A 209 1.96 -4.68 14.07
CA MET A 209 1.52 -4.21 12.75
C MET A 209 2.03 -5.10 11.61
N LEU A 210 3.24 -5.65 11.72
CA LEU A 210 3.77 -6.62 10.74
C LEU A 210 2.95 -7.93 10.75
N ILE A 211 2.54 -8.41 11.92
CA ILE A 211 1.70 -9.61 12.02
C ILE A 211 0.33 -9.36 11.37
N TYR A 212 -0.32 -8.23 11.65
CA TYR A 212 -1.59 -7.90 11.00
C TYR A 212 -1.46 -7.74 9.47
N SER A 213 -0.37 -7.14 8.98
CA SER A 213 -0.08 -7.08 7.55
C SER A 213 -0.03 -8.50 6.95
N ASN A 214 0.68 -9.44 7.59
CA ASN A 214 0.74 -10.82 7.11
C ASN A 214 -0.63 -11.52 7.14
N ILE A 215 -1.44 -11.28 8.18
CA ILE A 215 -2.80 -11.82 8.28
C ILE A 215 -3.65 -11.35 7.09
N VAL A 216 -3.64 -10.05 6.80
CA VAL A 216 -4.40 -9.46 5.70
C VAL A 216 -3.91 -9.97 4.35
N ASP A 217 -2.59 -9.98 4.11
CA ASP A 217 -2.02 -10.50 2.87
C ASP A 217 -2.44 -11.97 2.64
N HIS A 218 -2.39 -12.80 3.68
CA HIS A 218 -2.81 -14.22 3.61
C HIS A 218 -4.30 -14.38 3.30
N ILE A 219 -5.16 -13.58 3.95
CA ILE A 219 -6.61 -13.57 3.71
C ILE A 219 -6.90 -13.17 2.26
N VAL A 220 -6.23 -12.14 1.77
CA VAL A 220 -6.43 -11.62 0.41
C VAL A 220 -5.92 -12.59 -0.66
N GLU A 221 -4.78 -13.24 -0.43
CA GLU A 221 -4.19 -14.20 -1.36
C GLU A 221 -5.00 -15.51 -1.43
N HIS A 222 -5.39 -16.05 -0.27
CA HIS A 222 -6.01 -17.36 -0.19
C HIS A 222 -7.53 -17.34 -0.09
N LYS A 223 -8.13 -16.19 0.24
CA LYS A 223 -9.59 -15.98 0.35
C LYS A 223 -10.21 -17.07 1.23
N SER A 224 -11.31 -17.67 0.79
CA SER A 224 -11.96 -18.78 1.50
C SER A 224 -11.12 -20.06 1.65
N ASN A 225 -9.96 -20.16 0.99
CA ASN A 225 -8.99 -21.24 1.17
C ASN A 225 -7.88 -20.89 2.18
N SER A 226 -8.00 -19.77 2.90
CA SER A 226 -7.03 -19.38 3.93
C SER A 226 -6.88 -20.45 5.00
N ASP A 227 -5.65 -20.65 5.48
CA ASP A 227 -5.38 -21.43 6.69
C ASP A 227 -5.94 -20.73 7.94
N PHE A 228 -7.17 -21.09 8.33
CA PHE A 228 -7.86 -20.51 9.48
C PHE A 228 -7.20 -20.82 10.83
N GLN A 229 -6.43 -21.92 10.93
CA GLN A 229 -5.70 -22.23 12.15
C GLN A 229 -4.51 -21.28 12.28
N TRP A 230 -3.77 -21.09 11.19
CA TRP A 230 -2.69 -20.10 11.15
C TRP A 230 -3.19 -18.69 11.46
N LEU A 231 -4.34 -18.27 10.91
CA LEU A 231 -4.91 -16.94 11.20
C LEU A 231 -5.19 -16.73 12.69
N LYS A 232 -5.76 -17.75 13.36
CA LYS A 232 -6.01 -17.70 14.82
C LYS A 232 -4.69 -17.57 15.60
N GLU A 233 -3.69 -18.37 15.25
CA GLU A 233 -2.38 -18.33 15.91
C GLU A 233 -1.66 -17.00 15.72
N GLN A 234 -1.71 -16.41 14.52
CA GLN A 234 -1.13 -15.09 14.26
C GLN A 234 -1.88 -14.00 15.02
N LYS A 235 -3.22 -14.04 15.04
CA LYS A 235 -4.02 -13.10 15.81
C LYS A 235 -3.69 -13.18 17.30
N GLU A 236 -3.63 -14.37 17.87
CA GLU A 236 -3.25 -14.58 19.29
C GLU A 236 -1.83 -14.04 19.57
N ALA A 237 -0.89 -14.23 18.64
CA ALA A 237 0.45 -13.66 18.76
C ALA A 237 0.42 -12.12 18.75
N ALA A 238 -0.33 -11.50 17.84
CA ALA A 238 -0.53 -10.05 17.78
C ALA A 238 -1.21 -9.51 19.05
N ASP A 239 -2.23 -10.21 19.56
CA ASP A 239 -2.90 -9.91 20.83
C ASP A 239 -1.90 -9.90 22.00
N GLY A 240 -1.07 -10.94 22.10
CA GLY A 240 -0.06 -11.06 23.14
C GLY A 240 1.05 -10.01 23.05
N ILE A 241 1.37 -9.50 21.85
CA ILE A 241 2.32 -8.40 21.66
C ILE A 241 1.64 -7.06 22.00
N GLY A 242 0.43 -6.83 21.51
CA GLY A 242 -0.35 -5.61 21.78
C GLY A 242 -0.59 -5.39 23.27
N ALA A 243 -0.83 -6.46 24.04
CA ALA A 243 -0.99 -6.40 25.50
C ALA A 243 0.26 -5.93 26.25
N LYS A 244 1.45 -5.98 25.62
CA LYS A 244 2.72 -5.48 26.20
C LYS A 244 2.92 -3.99 25.96
N ILE A 245 2.09 -3.35 25.13
CA ILE A 245 2.19 -1.94 24.80
C ILE A 245 1.47 -1.14 25.89
N THR A 246 2.21 -0.27 26.58
CA THR A 246 1.70 0.50 27.73
C THR A 246 1.63 2.00 27.48
N ALA A 247 2.14 2.47 26.32
CA ALA A 247 2.10 3.88 25.94
C ALA A 247 0.66 4.37 25.73
N ALA A 248 0.32 5.51 26.30
CA ALA A 248 -1.01 6.10 26.15
C ALA A 248 -1.28 6.51 24.69
N GLU A 249 -0.23 6.93 23.98
CA GLU A 249 -0.25 7.33 22.58
C GLU A 249 -0.57 6.16 21.63
N ALA A 250 -0.42 4.91 22.08
CA ALA A 250 -0.81 3.73 21.32
C ALA A 250 -2.31 3.39 21.44
N GLN A 251 -3.04 4.00 22.38
CA GLN A 251 -4.38 3.55 22.76
C GLN A 251 -5.37 3.59 21.60
N ASN A 252 -5.34 4.65 20.78
CA ASN A 252 -6.21 4.75 19.60
C ASN A 252 -5.95 3.59 18.61
N ARG A 253 -4.67 3.24 18.37
CA ARG A 253 -4.30 2.13 17.49
C ARG A 253 -4.76 0.78 18.08
N LEU A 254 -4.61 0.59 19.38
CA LEU A 254 -5.06 -0.60 20.09
C LEU A 254 -6.59 -0.73 20.12
N GLU A 255 -7.34 0.37 19.99
CA GLU A 255 -8.79 0.36 19.81
C GLU A 255 -9.18 -0.04 18.39
N GLN A 256 -8.54 0.54 17.37
CA GLN A 256 -8.74 0.15 15.96
C GLN A 256 -8.41 -1.32 15.70
N LYS A 257 -7.34 -1.80 16.34
CA LYS A 257 -6.97 -3.22 16.37
C LYS A 257 -8.14 -4.13 16.77
N LYS A 258 -8.97 -3.75 17.75
CA LYS A 258 -10.11 -4.57 18.19
C LYS A 258 -11.21 -4.66 17.11
N LEU A 259 -11.35 -3.64 16.28
CA LEU A 259 -12.29 -3.66 15.15
C LEU A 259 -11.76 -4.62 14.08
N LEU A 260 -10.48 -4.52 13.74
CA LEU A 260 -9.84 -5.47 12.83
C LEU A 260 -9.90 -6.92 13.35
N ASP A 261 -9.64 -7.15 14.63
CA ASP A 261 -9.74 -8.46 15.26
C ASP A 261 -11.11 -9.09 15.08
N LYS A 262 -12.17 -8.27 15.22
CA LYS A 262 -13.54 -8.71 15.00
C LYS A 262 -13.77 -9.11 13.54
N GLU A 263 -13.34 -8.29 12.57
CA GLU A 263 -13.54 -8.64 11.16
C GLU A 263 -12.75 -9.89 10.75
N ILE A 264 -11.57 -10.12 11.34
CA ILE A 264 -10.82 -11.37 11.16
C ILE A 264 -11.61 -12.57 11.72
N GLU A 265 -12.22 -12.41 12.90
CA GLU A 265 -13.06 -13.45 13.51
C GLU A 265 -14.32 -13.75 12.66
N ASP A 266 -14.98 -12.70 12.15
CA ASP A 266 -16.15 -12.81 11.28
C ASP A 266 -15.77 -13.48 9.94
N PHE A 267 -14.63 -13.14 9.35
CA PHE A 267 -14.09 -13.82 8.16
C PHE A 267 -13.79 -15.30 8.40
N ILE A 268 -13.16 -15.66 9.53
CA ILE A 268 -12.89 -17.05 9.88
C ILE A 268 -14.19 -17.84 10.07
N ALA A 269 -15.23 -17.22 10.61
CA ALA A 269 -16.53 -17.85 10.82
C ALA A 269 -17.33 -18.02 9.52
N ASP A 270 -17.24 -17.05 8.61
CA ASP A 270 -17.99 -17.01 7.35
C ASP A 270 -17.15 -16.37 6.23
N PRO A 271 -16.27 -17.16 5.57
CA PRO A 271 -15.31 -16.63 4.60
C PRO A 271 -15.97 -16.34 3.26
N ARG A 272 -16.35 -15.07 3.06
CA ARG A 272 -16.98 -14.56 1.83
C ARG A 272 -16.34 -13.24 1.43
N SER A 273 -16.62 -12.76 0.22
CA SER A 273 -16.03 -11.51 -0.29
C SER A 273 -16.30 -10.33 0.63
N GLU A 274 -17.51 -10.25 1.21
CA GLU A 274 -17.88 -9.15 2.10
C GLU A 274 -17.04 -9.13 3.39
N THR A 275 -16.72 -10.30 3.95
CA THR A 275 -15.87 -10.40 5.15
C THR A 275 -14.38 -10.22 4.83
N GLU A 276 -13.92 -10.60 3.63
CA GLU A 276 -12.58 -10.27 3.11
C GLU A 276 -12.41 -8.75 2.98
N GLU A 277 -13.38 -8.07 2.37
CA GLU A 277 -13.40 -6.62 2.20
C GLU A 277 -13.39 -5.88 3.53
N ALA A 278 -14.19 -6.32 4.50
CA ALA A 278 -14.24 -5.72 5.83
C ALA A 278 -12.90 -5.83 6.58
N VAL A 279 -12.19 -6.96 6.47
CA VAL A 279 -10.83 -7.12 7.02
C VAL A 279 -9.87 -6.10 6.41
N VAL A 280 -9.87 -5.96 5.08
CA VAL A 280 -8.99 -5.01 4.38
C VAL A 280 -9.33 -3.57 4.76
N GLU A 281 -10.62 -3.21 4.80
CA GLU A 281 -11.09 -1.89 5.19
C GLU A 281 -10.64 -1.53 6.61
N GLN A 282 -10.90 -2.40 7.58
CA GLN A 282 -10.54 -2.14 8.97
C GLN A 282 -9.02 -2.11 9.20
N TYR A 283 -8.27 -2.93 8.47
CA TYR A 283 -6.83 -2.83 8.50
C TYR A 283 -6.35 -1.48 7.93
N ASN A 284 -6.91 -1.03 6.81
CA ASN A 284 -6.58 0.25 6.21
C ASN A 284 -6.92 1.43 7.14
N GLU A 285 -8.07 1.39 7.84
CA GLU A 285 -8.43 2.35 8.88
C GLU A 285 -7.39 2.36 10.00
N MET A 286 -7.03 1.17 10.50
CA MET A 286 -6.00 1.01 11.52
C MET A 286 -4.65 1.58 11.07
N VAL A 287 -4.21 1.34 9.83
CA VAL A 287 -2.95 1.88 9.29
C VAL A 287 -3.01 3.41 9.16
N SER A 288 -4.14 3.93 8.66
CA SER A 288 -4.33 5.36 8.36
C SER A 288 -4.34 6.25 9.60
N SER A 289 -4.82 5.73 10.73
CA SER A 289 -4.93 6.51 11.97
C SER A 289 -3.57 7.06 12.41
N PRO A 290 -3.43 8.38 12.64
CA PRO A 290 -2.16 8.98 13.05
C PRO A 290 -1.70 8.46 14.42
N MET A 291 -0.43 8.08 14.51
CA MET A 291 0.23 7.76 15.77
C MET A 291 1.63 8.37 15.81
N ASN A 292 1.94 9.09 16.88
CA ASN A 292 3.28 9.62 17.08
C ASN A 292 4.20 8.54 17.64
N PHE A 293 4.92 7.86 16.75
CA PHE A 293 5.83 6.78 17.13
C PHE A 293 6.96 7.23 18.08
N ALA A 294 7.35 8.52 18.04
CA ALA A 294 8.39 9.06 18.91
C ALA A 294 7.93 9.28 20.36
N LEU A 295 6.61 9.27 20.60
CA LEU A 295 6.03 9.36 21.94
C LEU A 295 5.76 7.98 22.56
N LEU A 296 5.91 6.89 21.80
CA LEU A 296 5.68 5.53 22.34
C LEU A 296 6.69 5.14 23.41
N ASP A 297 7.92 5.67 23.34
CA ASP A 297 8.98 5.39 24.29
C ASP A 297 9.62 6.69 24.78
N SER A 298 9.87 6.78 26.09
CA SER A 298 10.61 7.89 26.70
C SER A 298 12.09 7.90 26.29
N VAL A 299 12.61 6.77 25.83
CA VAL A 299 13.96 6.64 25.28
C VAL A 299 13.96 7.14 23.83
N GLN A 300 14.28 8.42 23.65
CA GLN A 300 14.48 9.02 22.33
C GLN A 300 15.96 9.02 21.94
N LYS A 301 16.61 7.84 21.93
CA LYS A 301 17.95 7.74 21.34
C LYS A 301 17.84 8.02 19.84
N PRO A 302 18.48 9.07 19.30
CA PRO A 302 18.45 9.34 17.87
C PRO A 302 19.01 8.15 17.10
N TYR A 303 18.39 7.83 15.97
CA TYR A 303 18.77 6.69 15.14
C TYR A 303 20.16 6.85 14.47
N VAL A 304 20.78 8.04 14.53
CA VAL A 304 22.18 8.37 14.13
C VAL A 304 22.72 9.49 15.05
N PRO A 305 24.02 9.56 15.41
CA PRO A 305 24.62 10.73 16.04
C PRO A 305 24.38 12.00 15.21
N GLN A 306 24.11 13.13 15.87
CA GLN A 306 23.80 14.41 15.24
C GLN A 306 24.98 15.09 14.54
N GLU A 307 26.15 14.44 14.49
CA GLU A 307 27.38 14.97 13.90
C GLU A 307 27.99 13.90 12.98
N LEU A 308 28.19 14.30 11.72
CA LEU A 308 29.21 13.73 10.81
C LEU A 308 30.52 14.49 11.05
#